data_AF-C0LMQ1-F1
#
_entry.id   AF-C0LMQ1-F1
#
_cell.length_a   1.000
_cell.length_b   1.000
_cell.length_c   1.000
_cell.angle_alpha   90.00
_cell.angle_beta   90.00
_cell.angle_gamma   90.00
#
_symmetry.space_group_name_H-M   'P 1'
#
loop_
_entity.id
_entity.type
_entity.pdbx_description
1 polymer ?
#
loop_
_entity_poly.entity_id
_entity_poly.type
_entity_poly.pdbx_seq_one_letter_code
_entity_poly.pdbx_strand_id
1 'polypeptide(L)'
;MGAGGRMTAKEREDQSATAHGPDEDPSLRRSPTEKPPFTLSQIKKAIPPHCFQRSVLRSFSYVVHDLVISAALFYVALAVIPTLSPPLLRLAAWPLYWAAQGCIFTGVWVIAHECGHHAFSDSSLLDDLVGLVLHSALLVPYFSWKISHRRHHSNTGSLDRDEVFVPKRKSALPWYSRYINNPPGRVLTLAVTLILGWPLYLAFNVSGRPYPRFACHYDPYGPIYSDRERAQIFISDAGVLAAFYALCRIA
;
A
#
# COMPACT_ATOMS: atom_id res chain seq x y z
N MET A 1 7.92 -13.87 6.49
CA MET A 1 8.83 -12.70 6.60
C MET A 1 10.00 -12.90 5.66
N GLY A 2 10.17 -12.01 4.69
CA GLY A 2 11.29 -12.08 3.73
C GLY A 2 12.61 -12.01 4.49
N ALA A 3 13.52 -12.94 4.21
CA ALA A 3 14.92 -12.73 4.54
C ALA A 3 15.33 -11.45 3.82
N GLY A 4 15.51 -10.34 4.57
CA GLY A 4 16.06 -9.12 4.02
C GLY A 4 17.29 -9.50 3.20
N GLY A 5 17.28 -9.10 1.93
CA GLY A 5 18.27 -9.53 0.95
C GLY A 5 19.66 -9.42 1.56
N ARG A 6 20.37 -10.54 1.69
CA ARG A 6 21.75 -10.53 2.16
C ARG A 6 22.55 -9.77 1.11
N MET A 7 22.84 -8.50 1.37
CA MET A 7 23.81 -7.75 0.56
C MET A 7 25.13 -8.52 0.56
N THR A 8 25.63 -8.78 -0.64
CA THR A 8 26.94 -9.35 -0.90
C THR A 8 28.03 -8.44 -0.32
N ALA A 9 29.22 -9.00 -0.07
CA ALA A 9 30.36 -8.21 0.42
C ALA A 9 30.68 -7.04 -0.52
N LYS A 10 30.55 -7.27 -1.84
CA LYS A 10 30.76 -6.26 -2.87
C LYS A 10 29.76 -5.10 -2.79
N GLU A 11 28.48 -5.40 -2.59
CA GLU A 11 27.45 -4.36 -2.41
C GLU A 11 27.66 -3.51 -1.14
N ARG A 12 28.30 -4.08 -0.11
CA ARG A 12 28.68 -3.34 1.11
C ARG A 12 29.88 -2.43 0.89
N GLU A 13 30.88 -2.90 0.15
CA GLU A 13 32.06 -2.10 -0.21
C GLU A 13 31.65 -0.90 -1.08
N ASP A 14 30.81 -1.12 -2.10
CA ASP A 14 30.33 -0.06 -2.99
C ASP A 14 29.50 1.02 -2.25
N GLN A 15 28.69 0.61 -1.25
CA GLN A 15 27.98 1.56 -0.38
C GLN A 15 28.91 2.32 0.56
N SER A 16 29.93 1.66 1.12
CA SER A 16 30.89 2.31 2.01
C SER A 16 31.78 3.31 1.27
N ALA A 17 32.16 3.02 0.02
CA ALA A 17 32.97 3.88 -0.82
C ALA A 17 32.21 5.14 -1.30
N THR A 18 30.88 5.10 -1.34
CA THR A 18 30.02 6.23 -1.74
C THR A 18 29.50 7.06 -0.56
N ALA A 19 29.67 6.58 0.68
CA ALA A 19 29.20 7.25 1.89
C ALA A 19 30.08 8.43 2.34
N HIS A 20 31.34 8.51 1.90
CA HIS A 20 32.27 9.57 2.31
C HIS A 20 32.84 10.30 1.08
N GLY A 21 32.02 11.18 0.49
CA GLY A 21 32.55 12.25 -0.35
C GLY A 21 33.21 13.32 0.53
N PRO A 22 34.28 14.00 0.08
CA PRO A 22 35.03 14.99 0.87
C PRO A 22 34.27 16.30 1.17
N ASP A 23 32.95 16.34 1.00
CA ASP A 23 32.12 17.56 0.96
C ASP A 23 30.76 17.35 1.66
N GLU A 24 30.73 16.58 2.76
CA GLU A 24 29.50 16.44 3.57
C GLU A 24 29.29 17.68 4.44
N ASP A 25 28.26 18.45 4.12
CA ASP A 25 27.74 19.55 4.95
C ASP A 25 27.46 19.05 6.38
N PRO A 26 28.16 19.56 7.40
CA PRO A 26 28.03 19.09 8.78
C PRO A 26 26.63 19.33 9.38
N SER A 27 25.77 20.13 8.74
CA SER A 27 24.37 20.31 9.13
C SER A 27 23.47 19.13 8.73
N LEU A 28 23.90 18.29 7.80
CA LEU A 28 23.15 17.14 7.30
C LEU A 28 23.66 15.84 7.94
N ARG A 29 23.34 15.65 9.23
CA ARG A 29 23.62 14.38 9.93
C ARG A 29 22.79 13.25 9.31
N ARG A 30 23.40 12.49 8.40
CA ARG A 30 22.76 11.34 7.74
C ARG A 30 22.42 10.25 8.76
N SER A 31 21.41 9.44 8.44
CA SER A 31 21.06 8.28 9.25
C SER A 31 22.22 7.29 9.31
N PRO A 32 22.46 6.63 10.46
CA PRO A 32 23.52 5.62 10.57
C PRO A 32 23.33 4.51 9.54
N THR A 33 24.37 4.21 8.76
CA THR A 33 24.38 3.13 7.77
C THR A 33 25.07 1.86 8.31
N GLU A 34 25.72 1.97 9.47
CA GLU A 34 26.37 0.85 10.13
C GLU A 34 25.36 -0.17 10.65
N LYS A 35 25.81 -1.43 10.75
CA LYS A 35 24.98 -2.49 11.29
C LYS A 35 24.73 -2.22 12.78
N PRO A 36 23.47 -2.25 13.26
CA PRO A 36 23.18 -2.00 14.66
C PRO A 36 23.89 -3.03 15.56
N PRO A 37 24.25 -2.66 16.81
CA PRO A 37 24.94 -3.52 17.77
C PRO A 37 24.04 -4.61 18.37
N PHE A 38 22.87 -4.86 17.78
CA PHE A 38 21.90 -5.86 18.20
C PHE A 38 21.35 -6.63 17.00
N THR A 39 20.84 -7.83 17.27
CA THR A 39 20.24 -8.72 16.28
C THR A 39 18.71 -8.61 16.29
N LEU A 40 18.07 -9.00 15.19
CA LEU A 40 16.61 -9.13 15.12
C LEU A 40 16.07 -10.09 16.19
N SER A 41 16.83 -11.12 16.55
CA SER A 41 16.45 -12.07 17.61
C SER A 41 16.40 -11.40 18.98
N GLN A 42 17.40 -10.55 19.30
CA GLN A 42 17.41 -9.78 20.55
C GLN A 42 16.21 -8.82 20.63
N ILE A 43 15.86 -8.15 19.52
CA ILE A 43 14.67 -7.30 19.45
C ILE A 43 13.41 -8.13 19.73
N LYS A 44 13.23 -9.26 19.05
CA LYS A 44 12.05 -10.12 19.26
C LYS A 44 11.95 -10.64 20.69
N LYS A 45 13.08 -10.98 21.31
CA LYS A 45 13.15 -11.46 22.70
C LYS A 45 12.78 -10.36 23.71
N ALA A 46 12.99 -9.09 23.37
CA ALA A 46 12.59 -7.96 24.20
C ALA A 46 11.08 -7.66 24.14
N ILE A 47 10.37 -8.16 23.12
CA ILE A 47 8.92 -7.98 22.97
C ILE A 47 8.18 -9.03 23.82
N PRO A 48 7.18 -8.64 24.63
CA PRO A 48 6.39 -9.59 25.42
C PRO A 48 5.76 -10.71 24.57
N PRO A 49 5.76 -11.98 25.02
CA PRO A 49 5.25 -13.11 24.23
C PRO A 49 3.79 -12.97 23.78
N HIS A 50 2.94 -12.34 24.60
CA HIS A 50 1.53 -12.13 24.28
C HIS A 50 1.33 -11.20 23.07
N CYS A 51 2.31 -10.36 22.71
CA CYS A 51 2.24 -9.51 21.51
C CYS A 51 2.36 -10.31 20.20
N PHE A 52 2.78 -11.58 20.28
CA PHE A 52 2.84 -12.48 19.13
C PHE A 52 1.59 -13.36 18.99
N GLN A 53 0.64 -13.28 19.93
CA GLN A 53 -0.59 -14.06 19.90
C GLN A 53 -1.67 -13.31 19.12
N ARG A 54 -2.15 -13.89 18.02
CA ARG A 54 -3.19 -13.30 17.18
C ARG A 54 -4.54 -13.91 17.52
N SER A 55 -5.51 -13.07 17.83
CA SER A 55 -6.87 -13.52 18.13
C SER A 55 -7.75 -13.38 16.90
N VAL A 56 -8.08 -14.52 16.27
CA VAL A 56 -8.99 -14.58 15.11
C VAL A 56 -10.33 -13.90 15.42
N LEU A 57 -10.88 -14.12 16.61
CA LEU A 57 -12.13 -13.49 17.04
C LEU A 57 -12.02 -11.97 17.07
N ARG A 58 -10.91 -11.45 17.64
CA ARG A 58 -10.66 -10.01 17.66
C ARG A 58 -10.49 -9.47 16.25
N SER A 59 -9.68 -10.12 15.41
CA SER A 59 -9.45 -9.70 14.03
C SER A 59 -10.76 -9.62 13.23
N PHE A 60 -11.62 -10.65 13.31
CA PHE A 60 -12.94 -10.61 12.65
C PHE A 60 -13.91 -9.62 13.28
N SER A 61 -13.81 -9.32 14.58
CA SER A 61 -14.64 -8.28 15.19
C SER A 61 -14.43 -6.90 14.55
N TYR A 62 -13.18 -6.57 14.14
CA TYR A 62 -12.88 -5.35 13.40
C TYR A 62 -13.40 -5.39 11.96
N VAL A 63 -13.35 -6.55 11.28
CA VAL A 63 -13.99 -6.71 9.96
C VAL A 63 -15.48 -6.45 10.05
N VAL A 64 -16.17 -7.09 10.99
CA VAL A 64 -17.63 -6.91 11.18
C VAL A 64 -17.95 -5.48 11.56
N HIS A 65 -17.18 -4.87 12.47
CA HIS A 65 -17.35 -3.48 12.88
C HIS A 65 -17.31 -2.53 11.68
N ASP A 66 -16.28 -2.62 10.85
CA ASP A 66 -16.12 -1.73 9.70
C ASP A 66 -17.21 -1.97 8.64
N LEU A 67 -17.61 -3.22 8.42
CA LEU A 67 -18.71 -3.55 7.49
C LEU A 67 -20.07 -3.06 7.99
N VAL A 68 -20.34 -3.11 9.30
CA VAL A 68 -21.57 -2.57 9.89
C VAL A 68 -21.63 -1.05 9.74
N ILE A 69 -20.53 -0.34 10.03
CA ILE A 69 -20.48 1.12 9.84
C ILE A 69 -20.63 1.47 8.36
N SER A 70 -19.94 0.75 7.48
CA SER A 70 -20.06 0.90 6.03
C SER A 70 -21.51 0.75 5.56
N ALA A 71 -22.20 -0.31 6.01
CA ALA A 71 -23.60 -0.55 5.65
C ALA A 71 -24.53 0.55 6.21
N ALA A 72 -24.28 1.04 7.43
CA ALA A 72 -25.06 2.11 8.04
C ALA A 72 -24.87 3.44 7.29
N LEU A 73 -23.64 3.81 6.93
CA LEU A 73 -23.35 4.99 6.12
C LEU A 73 -23.97 4.88 4.73
N PHE A 74 -23.91 3.71 4.10
CA PHE A 74 -24.56 3.45 2.82
C PHE A 74 -26.09 3.60 2.92
N TYR A 75 -26.71 3.09 3.99
CA TYR A 75 -28.12 3.30 4.26
C TYR A 75 -28.47 4.79 4.40
N VAL A 76 -27.66 5.57 5.16
CA VAL A 76 -27.84 7.03 5.27
C VAL A 76 -27.75 7.69 3.89
N ALA A 77 -26.80 7.28 3.06
CA ALA A 77 -26.63 7.84 1.72
C ALA A 77 -27.84 7.59 0.81
N LEU A 78 -28.46 6.41 0.89
CA LEU A 78 -29.61 6.06 0.05
C LEU A 78 -30.95 6.55 0.60
N ALA A 79 -31.17 6.46 1.91
CA ALA A 79 -32.46 6.70 2.53
C ALA A 79 -32.62 8.11 3.10
N VAL A 80 -31.53 8.75 3.54
CA VAL A 80 -31.58 10.02 4.29
C VAL A 80 -31.10 11.21 3.46
N ILE A 81 -29.94 11.11 2.79
CA ILE A 81 -29.40 12.25 2.02
C ILE A 81 -30.42 12.80 1.00
N PRO A 82 -31.17 11.97 0.23
CA PRO A 82 -32.15 12.47 -0.73
C PRO A 82 -33.30 13.28 -0.11
N THR A 83 -33.65 13.01 1.15
CA THR A 83 -34.77 13.66 1.86
C THR A 83 -34.36 14.99 2.53
N LEU A 84 -33.06 15.31 2.57
CA LEU A 84 -32.58 16.54 3.20
C LEU A 84 -33.08 17.79 2.46
N SER A 85 -33.59 18.74 3.24
CA SER A 85 -34.02 20.06 2.79
C SER A 85 -33.42 21.13 3.71
N PRO A 86 -32.94 22.28 3.18
CA PRO A 86 -32.94 22.69 1.78
C PRO A 86 -31.92 21.95 0.89
N PRO A 87 -32.01 22.05 -0.45
CA PRO A 87 -31.12 21.35 -1.39
C PRO A 87 -29.62 21.56 -1.16
N LEU A 88 -29.24 22.71 -0.58
CA LEU A 88 -27.85 23.00 -0.24
C LEU A 88 -27.29 22.01 0.81
N LEU A 89 -28.08 21.61 1.81
CA LEU A 89 -27.67 20.62 2.79
C LEU A 89 -27.47 19.25 2.14
N ARG A 90 -28.34 18.87 1.20
CA ARG A 90 -28.20 17.64 0.43
C ARG A 90 -26.93 17.64 -0.41
N LEU A 91 -26.60 18.74 -1.09
CA LEU A 91 -25.37 18.87 -1.85
C LEU A 91 -24.12 18.78 -0.97
N ALA A 92 -24.15 19.40 0.22
CA ALA A 92 -23.06 19.34 1.18
C ALA A 92 -22.90 17.95 1.84
N ALA A 93 -23.99 17.19 1.98
CA ALA A 93 -23.96 15.87 2.61
C ALA A 93 -23.20 14.82 1.79
N TRP A 94 -23.21 14.91 0.46
CA TRP A 94 -22.54 13.93 -0.41
C TRP A 94 -21.01 13.88 -0.22
N PRO A 95 -20.27 15.00 -0.28
CA PRO A 95 -18.83 14.99 0.01
C PRO A 95 -18.50 14.49 1.42
N LEU A 96 -19.33 14.83 2.42
CA LEU A 96 -19.14 14.35 3.79
C LEU A 96 -19.33 12.83 3.87
N TYR A 97 -20.35 12.29 3.20
CA TYR A 97 -20.55 10.86 3.08
C TYR A 97 -19.38 10.18 2.37
N TRP A 98 -18.91 10.70 1.22
CA TRP A 98 -17.77 10.12 0.50
C TRP A 98 -16.51 10.09 1.37
N ALA A 99 -16.23 11.18 2.10
CA ALA A 99 -15.10 11.24 3.02
C ALA A 99 -15.24 10.19 4.14
N ALA A 100 -16.40 10.14 4.81
CA ALA A 100 -16.64 9.19 5.90
C ALA A 100 -16.59 7.73 5.41
N GLN A 101 -17.27 7.41 4.31
CA GLN A 101 -17.30 6.09 3.71
C GLN A 101 -15.91 5.65 3.25
N GLY A 102 -15.16 6.56 2.62
CA GLY A 102 -13.78 6.32 2.19
C GLY A 102 -12.85 6.01 3.36
N CYS A 103 -13.01 6.70 4.51
CA CYS A 103 -12.27 6.38 5.73
C CYS A 103 -12.56 4.97 6.23
N ILE A 104 -13.83 4.54 6.24
CA ILE A 104 -14.20 3.18 6.68
C ILE A 104 -13.68 2.11 5.71
N PHE A 105 -13.77 2.33 4.40
CA PHE A 105 -13.17 1.43 3.42
C PHE A 105 -11.64 1.38 3.50
N THR A 106 -11.00 2.47 3.92
CA THR A 106 -9.56 2.45 4.24
C THR A 106 -9.28 1.52 5.42
N GLY A 107 -10.14 1.47 6.45
CA GLY A 107 -10.06 0.49 7.55
C GLY A 107 -10.11 -0.96 7.05
N VAL A 108 -11.09 -1.29 6.19
CA VAL A 108 -11.19 -2.61 5.56
C VAL A 108 -9.95 -2.93 4.72
N TRP A 109 -9.44 -1.96 3.96
CA TRP A 109 -8.20 -2.10 3.19
C TRP A 109 -6.99 -2.40 4.09
N VAL A 110 -6.88 -1.72 5.24
CA VAL A 110 -5.81 -1.92 6.22
C VAL A 110 -5.88 -3.32 6.81
N ILE A 111 -7.07 -3.83 7.16
CA ILE A 111 -7.22 -5.20 7.66
C ILE A 111 -6.73 -6.24 6.63
N ALA A 112 -7.10 -6.06 5.37
CA ALA A 112 -6.63 -6.93 4.29
C ALA A 112 -5.11 -6.77 4.01
N HIS A 113 -4.55 -5.58 4.23
CA HIS A 113 -3.10 -5.37 4.25
C HIS A 113 -2.41 -6.15 5.37
N GLU A 114 -2.96 -6.16 6.58
CA GLU A 114 -2.43 -6.95 7.70
C GLU A 114 -2.50 -8.47 7.42
N CYS A 115 -3.49 -8.91 6.65
CA CYS A 115 -3.52 -10.29 6.14
C CYS A 115 -2.31 -10.58 5.24
N GLY A 116 -1.91 -9.63 4.39
CA GLY A 116 -0.70 -9.71 3.56
C GLY A 116 0.60 -9.83 4.37
N HIS A 117 0.62 -9.30 5.60
CA HIS A 117 1.71 -9.46 6.56
C HIS A 117 1.67 -10.75 7.36
N HIS A 118 0.59 -11.52 7.23
CA HIS A 118 0.25 -12.64 8.09
C HIS A 118 0.14 -12.23 9.57
N ALA A 119 -0.47 -11.07 9.82
CA ALA A 119 -0.70 -10.51 11.14
C ALA A 119 -2.16 -10.70 11.61
N PHE A 120 -3.07 -11.11 10.72
CA PHE A 120 -4.49 -11.26 11.02
C PHE A 120 -4.78 -12.52 11.85
N SER A 121 -4.09 -13.63 11.56
CA SER A 121 -4.19 -14.88 12.31
C SER A 121 -2.86 -15.67 12.33
N ASP A 122 -2.86 -16.82 13.00
CA ASP A 122 -1.73 -17.75 12.96
C ASP A 122 -1.79 -18.72 11.77
N SER A 123 -2.81 -18.60 10.91
CA SER A 123 -2.95 -19.37 9.67
C SER A 123 -2.74 -18.48 8.45
N SER A 124 -1.63 -18.69 7.75
CA SER A 124 -1.34 -17.94 6.51
C SER A 124 -2.39 -18.15 5.42
N LEU A 125 -3.03 -19.33 5.39
CA LEU A 125 -4.11 -19.63 4.46
C LEU A 125 -5.36 -18.81 4.78
N LEU A 126 -5.73 -18.72 6.06
CA LEU A 126 -6.89 -17.92 6.47
C LEU A 126 -6.67 -16.45 6.12
N ASP A 127 -5.48 -15.93 6.40
CA ASP A 127 -5.11 -14.55 6.08
C ASP A 127 -5.18 -14.32 4.57
N ASP A 128 -4.65 -15.25 3.76
CA ASP A 128 -4.70 -15.11 2.30
C ASP A 128 -6.12 -15.18 1.73
N LEU A 129 -7.01 -15.98 2.32
CA LEU A 129 -8.42 -16.03 1.91
C LEU A 129 -9.15 -14.74 2.27
N VAL A 130 -9.00 -14.25 3.51
CA VAL A 130 -9.65 -13.01 3.98
C VAL A 130 -9.11 -11.81 3.20
N GLY A 131 -7.80 -11.71 3.05
CA GLY A 131 -7.13 -10.67 2.29
C GLY A 131 -7.59 -10.65 0.84
N LEU A 132 -7.62 -11.81 0.17
CA LEU A 132 -8.10 -11.92 -1.22
C LEU A 132 -9.54 -11.40 -1.37
N VAL A 133 -10.46 -11.84 -0.51
CA VAL A 133 -11.87 -11.43 -0.57
C VAL A 133 -12.02 -9.93 -0.34
N LEU A 134 -11.44 -9.40 0.74
CA LEU A 134 -11.60 -7.99 1.12
C LEU A 134 -10.92 -7.04 0.12
N HIS A 135 -9.68 -7.32 -0.30
CA HIS A 135 -9.01 -6.50 -1.32
C HIS A 135 -9.69 -6.61 -2.68
N SER A 136 -10.16 -7.80 -3.10
CA SER A 136 -10.89 -7.92 -4.37
C SER A 136 -12.18 -7.11 -4.37
N ALA A 137 -12.94 -7.11 -3.26
CA ALA A 137 -14.14 -6.28 -3.09
C ALA A 137 -13.84 -4.77 -3.20
N LEU A 138 -12.60 -4.35 -2.88
CA LEU A 138 -12.09 -2.99 -3.04
C LEU A 138 -11.33 -2.77 -4.36
N LEU A 139 -11.42 -3.71 -5.31
CA LEU A 139 -10.73 -3.69 -6.60
C LEU A 139 -9.20 -3.60 -6.49
N VAL A 140 -8.64 -4.27 -5.48
CA VAL A 140 -7.20 -4.40 -5.24
C VAL A 140 -6.76 -5.83 -5.55
N PRO A 141 -5.76 -6.06 -6.42
CA PRO A 141 -5.25 -7.39 -6.71
C PRO A 141 -4.38 -7.89 -5.54
N TYR A 142 -4.99 -8.63 -4.60
CA TYR A 142 -4.41 -8.97 -3.30
C TYR A 142 -2.99 -9.55 -3.35
N PHE A 143 -2.76 -10.65 -4.07
CA PHE A 143 -1.43 -11.28 -4.08
C PHE A 143 -0.42 -10.44 -4.84
N SER A 144 -0.83 -9.84 -5.96
CA SER A 144 -0.01 -8.91 -6.74
C SER A 144 0.54 -7.78 -5.87
N TRP A 145 -0.34 -7.19 -5.06
CA TRP A 145 0.00 -6.14 -4.13
C TRP A 145 0.79 -6.66 -2.92
N LYS A 146 0.36 -7.76 -2.29
CA LYS A 146 1.08 -8.40 -1.17
C LYS A 146 2.54 -8.68 -1.52
N ILE A 147 2.81 -9.15 -2.74
CA ILE A 147 4.15 -9.47 -3.21
C ILE A 147 5.01 -8.21 -3.40
N SER A 148 4.53 -7.19 -4.11
CA SER A 148 5.26 -5.93 -4.29
C SER A 148 5.42 -5.19 -2.95
N HIS A 149 4.39 -5.16 -2.13
CA HIS A 149 4.39 -4.55 -0.80
C HIS A 149 5.39 -5.20 0.17
N ARG A 150 5.47 -6.53 0.18
CA ARG A 150 6.52 -7.24 0.94
C ARG A 150 7.93 -6.79 0.51
N ARG A 151 8.13 -6.53 -0.78
CA ARG A 151 9.42 -6.05 -1.30
C ARG A 151 9.67 -4.59 -0.95
N HIS A 152 8.65 -3.73 -0.97
CA HIS A 152 8.70 -2.38 -0.40
C HIS A 152 9.20 -2.42 1.04
N HIS A 153 8.57 -3.22 1.92
CA HIS A 153 9.00 -3.32 3.32
C HIS A 153 10.43 -3.83 3.50
N SER A 154 10.93 -4.68 2.60
CA SER A 154 12.33 -5.13 2.65
C SER A 154 13.34 -4.11 2.12
N ASN A 155 12.88 -3.08 1.39
CA ASN A 155 13.72 -2.10 0.71
C ASN A 155 13.27 -0.65 0.96
N THR A 156 12.52 -0.38 2.04
CA THR A 156 11.89 0.93 2.28
C THR A 156 12.92 2.05 2.24
N GLY A 157 12.66 3.06 1.41
CA GLY A 157 13.54 4.22 1.25
C GLY A 157 14.73 3.99 0.31
N SER A 158 14.85 2.81 -0.32
CA SER A 158 15.83 2.57 -1.38
C SER A 158 15.38 3.23 -2.68
N LEU A 159 16.23 4.08 -3.26
CA LEU A 159 15.97 4.66 -4.58
C LEU A 159 15.94 3.62 -5.72
N ASP A 160 16.59 2.47 -5.53
CA ASP A 160 16.79 1.50 -6.59
C ASP A 160 15.89 0.26 -6.45
N ARG A 161 15.50 -0.08 -5.21
CA ARG A 161 14.83 -1.35 -4.89
C ARG A 161 13.45 -1.21 -4.27
N ASP A 162 13.04 0.00 -3.87
CA ASP A 162 11.71 0.19 -3.32
C ASP A 162 10.62 0.05 -4.41
N GLU A 163 9.50 -0.60 -4.07
CA GLU A 163 8.41 -0.88 -5.00
C GLU A 163 7.35 0.21 -5.03
N VAL A 164 7.40 1.18 -4.12
CA VAL A 164 6.43 2.27 -4.05
C VAL A 164 7.03 3.50 -3.37
N PHE A 165 6.50 4.68 -3.69
CA PHE A 165 6.94 5.98 -3.18
C PHE A 165 8.42 6.33 -3.46
N VAL A 166 8.98 5.82 -4.57
CA VAL A 166 10.34 6.14 -4.99
C VAL A 166 10.41 7.61 -5.44
N PRO A 167 11.16 8.49 -4.74
CA PRO A 167 11.25 9.88 -5.15
C PRO A 167 12.07 10.02 -6.43
N LYS A 168 11.64 10.92 -7.31
CA LYS A 168 12.40 11.25 -8.52
C LYS A 168 13.67 12.01 -8.15
N ARG A 169 14.79 11.64 -8.77
CA ARG A 169 16.04 12.41 -8.70
C ARG A 169 15.84 13.79 -9.33
N LYS A 170 16.58 14.80 -8.86
CA LYS A 170 16.49 16.19 -9.35
C LYS A 170 16.62 16.29 -10.88
N SER A 171 17.50 15.48 -11.48
CA SER A 171 17.72 15.42 -12.93
C SER A 171 16.53 14.86 -13.73
N ALA A 172 15.65 14.08 -13.09
CA ALA A 172 14.47 13.48 -13.71
C ALA A 172 13.18 14.28 -13.42
N LEU A 173 13.27 15.40 -12.70
CA LEU A 173 12.13 16.26 -12.44
C LEU A 173 11.75 17.04 -13.71
N PRO A 174 10.45 17.07 -14.08
CA PRO A 174 9.98 17.94 -15.16
C PRO A 174 10.34 19.41 -14.92
N TRP A 175 10.59 20.16 -15.99
CA TRP A 175 10.94 21.58 -15.93
C TRP A 175 9.92 22.42 -15.14
N TYR A 176 8.65 22.02 -15.15
CA TYR A 176 7.58 22.74 -14.48
C TYR A 176 7.53 22.48 -12.96
N SER A 177 8.25 21.48 -12.44
CA SER A 177 8.23 21.08 -11.03
C SER A 177 8.56 22.25 -10.09
N ARG A 178 9.44 23.16 -10.53
CA ARG A 178 9.79 24.37 -9.77
C ARG A 178 8.62 25.33 -9.57
N TYR A 179 7.70 25.40 -10.53
CA TYR A 179 6.54 26.29 -10.49
C TYR A 179 5.35 25.70 -9.73
N ILE A 180 5.31 24.37 -9.56
CA ILE A 180 4.27 23.69 -8.78
C ILE A 180 4.73 23.36 -7.36
N ASN A 181 5.99 23.61 -7.01
CA ASN A 181 6.51 23.41 -5.66
C ASN A 181 6.14 24.58 -4.72
N ASN A 182 4.84 24.84 -4.58
CA ASN A 182 4.23 25.84 -3.69
C ASN A 182 2.92 25.28 -3.09
N PRO A 183 2.27 25.95 -2.12
CA PRO A 183 1.09 25.39 -1.46
C PRO A 183 -0.05 25.02 -2.43
N PRO A 184 -0.46 25.87 -3.40
CA PRO A 184 -1.46 25.49 -4.41
C PRO A 184 -1.07 24.26 -5.24
N GLY A 185 0.18 24.21 -5.73
CA GLY A 185 0.67 23.07 -6.51
C GLY A 185 0.75 21.78 -5.69
N ARG A 186 1.01 21.88 -4.39
CA ARG A 186 0.94 20.74 -3.46
C ARG A 186 -0.48 20.23 -3.27
N VAL A 187 -1.47 21.13 -3.12
CA VAL A 187 -2.89 20.74 -3.07
C VAL A 187 -3.29 20.02 -4.36
N LEU A 188 -2.92 20.56 -5.52
CA LEU A 188 -3.17 19.90 -6.81
C LEU A 188 -2.51 18.53 -6.90
N THR A 189 -1.24 18.42 -6.50
CA THR A 189 -0.49 17.16 -6.52
C THR A 189 -1.15 16.11 -5.61
N LEU A 190 -1.58 16.50 -4.41
CA LEU A 190 -2.30 15.63 -3.49
C LEU A 190 -3.64 15.20 -4.06
N ALA A 191 -4.41 16.13 -4.65
CA ALA A 191 -5.68 15.79 -5.29
C ALA A 191 -5.50 14.76 -6.42
N VAL A 192 -4.53 14.97 -7.32
CA VAL A 192 -4.21 14.01 -8.39
C VAL A 192 -3.76 12.67 -7.80
N THR A 193 -2.93 12.68 -6.77
CA THR A 193 -2.43 11.45 -6.14
C THR A 193 -3.55 10.66 -5.48
N LEU A 194 -4.47 11.31 -4.78
CA LEU A 194 -5.59 10.66 -4.10
C LEU A 194 -6.65 10.12 -5.07
N ILE A 195 -6.82 10.74 -6.24
CA ILE A 195 -7.83 10.31 -7.23
C ILE A 195 -7.25 9.28 -8.20
N LEU A 196 -6.06 9.54 -8.74
CA LEU A 196 -5.47 8.76 -9.84
C LEU A 196 -4.24 7.96 -9.41
N GLY A 197 -3.61 8.28 -8.29
CA GLY A 197 -2.34 7.67 -7.88
C GLY A 197 -2.45 6.16 -7.71
N TRP A 198 -3.51 5.68 -7.06
CA TRP A 198 -3.71 4.24 -6.85
C TRP A 198 -3.96 3.46 -8.16
N PRO A 199 -4.94 3.82 -9.01
CA PRO A 199 -5.12 3.15 -10.30
C PRO A 199 -3.87 3.19 -11.19
N LEU A 200 -3.19 4.35 -11.25
CA LEU A 200 -1.98 4.49 -12.06
C LEU A 200 -0.80 3.69 -11.49
N TYR A 201 -0.70 3.53 -10.18
CA TYR A 201 0.31 2.67 -9.56
C TYR A 201 0.08 1.21 -9.94
N LEU A 202 -1.15 0.72 -9.84
CA LEU A 202 -1.47 -0.66 -10.19
C LEU A 202 -1.27 -0.93 -11.69
N ALA A 203 -1.77 -0.04 -12.55
CA ALA A 203 -1.74 -0.25 -14.01
C ALA A 203 -0.39 0.08 -14.65
N PHE A 204 0.35 1.08 -14.16
CA PHE A 204 1.54 1.62 -14.83
C PHE A 204 2.75 1.80 -13.91
N ASN A 205 2.68 1.35 -12.65
CA ASN A 205 3.77 1.42 -11.68
C ASN A 205 4.36 2.84 -11.48
N VAL A 206 3.53 3.89 -11.56
CA VAL A 206 3.99 5.30 -11.63
C VAL A 206 4.79 5.79 -10.40
N SER A 207 4.65 5.12 -9.26
CA SER A 207 5.34 5.46 -8.00
C SER A 207 6.38 4.42 -7.57
N GLY A 208 6.56 3.34 -8.34
CA GLY A 208 7.54 2.29 -8.04
C GLY A 208 8.88 2.53 -8.71
N ARG A 209 9.84 1.64 -8.43
CA ARG A 209 11.13 1.59 -9.12
C ARG A 209 10.98 1.37 -10.63
N PRO A 210 11.96 1.81 -11.45
CA PRO A 210 12.00 1.45 -12.86
C PRO A 210 12.32 -0.04 -13.03
N TYR A 211 11.71 -0.63 -14.06
CA TYR A 211 11.94 -2.00 -14.50
C TYR A 211 12.41 -2.02 -15.97
N PRO A 212 13.15 -3.06 -16.42
CA PRO A 212 13.61 -3.15 -17.81
C PRO A 212 12.48 -3.27 -18.85
N ARG A 213 11.27 -3.63 -18.42
CA ARG A 213 10.06 -3.72 -19.23
C ARG A 213 8.90 -3.06 -18.49
N PHE A 214 7.78 -2.92 -19.18
CA PHE A 214 6.54 -2.41 -18.59
C PHE A 214 6.16 -3.19 -17.32
N ALA A 215 5.83 -2.47 -16.25
CA ALA A 215 5.47 -3.03 -14.97
C ALA A 215 4.01 -2.71 -14.65
N CYS A 216 3.23 -3.77 -14.42
CA CYS A 216 1.81 -3.72 -14.14
C CYS A 216 1.49 -4.78 -13.09
N HIS A 217 0.68 -4.44 -12.10
CA HIS A 217 0.28 -5.36 -11.03
C HIS A 217 -0.72 -6.43 -11.50
N TYR A 218 -1.30 -6.26 -12.68
CA TYR A 218 -2.21 -7.20 -13.33
C TYR A 218 -1.54 -8.04 -14.42
N ASP A 219 -0.21 -7.94 -14.58
CA ASP A 219 0.53 -8.76 -15.53
C ASP A 219 1.30 -9.87 -14.79
N PRO A 220 0.84 -11.14 -14.86
CA PRO A 220 1.54 -12.28 -14.25
C PRO A 220 2.97 -12.48 -14.77
N TYR A 221 3.28 -11.98 -15.97
CA TYR A 221 4.62 -12.06 -16.57
C TYR A 221 5.41 -10.74 -16.42
N GLY A 222 4.85 -9.80 -15.67
CA GLY A 222 5.44 -8.52 -15.35
C GLY A 222 6.77 -8.69 -14.60
N PRO A 223 7.69 -7.73 -14.75
CA PRO A 223 9.03 -7.80 -14.16
C PRO A 223 9.01 -7.66 -12.63
N ILE A 224 7.85 -7.33 -12.06
CA ILE A 224 7.60 -7.31 -10.63
C ILE A 224 7.68 -8.73 -10.07
N TYR A 225 7.26 -9.77 -10.80
CA TYR A 225 7.03 -11.10 -10.24
C TYR A 225 8.07 -12.13 -10.69
N SER A 226 8.34 -13.11 -9.83
CA SER A 226 9.07 -14.31 -10.20
C SER A 226 8.12 -15.37 -10.76
N ASP A 227 8.68 -16.35 -11.47
CA ASP A 227 7.91 -17.44 -12.12
C ASP A 227 7.05 -18.24 -11.13
N ARG A 228 7.47 -18.34 -9.87
CA ARG A 228 6.75 -19.07 -8.81
C ARG A 228 5.55 -18.30 -8.27
N GLU A 229 5.51 -16.99 -8.46
CA GLU A 229 4.46 -16.11 -7.93
C GLU A 229 3.29 -15.93 -8.93
N ARG A 230 3.48 -16.28 -10.21
CA ARG A 230 2.53 -16.00 -11.31
C ARG A 230 1.12 -16.53 -11.08
N ALA A 231 1.00 -17.74 -10.53
CA ALA A 231 -0.31 -18.34 -10.26
C ALA A 231 -1.14 -17.48 -9.29
N GLN A 232 -0.49 -16.81 -8.34
CA GLN A 232 -1.17 -15.94 -7.37
C GLN A 232 -1.66 -14.64 -8.02
N ILE A 233 -0.99 -14.17 -9.07
CA ILE A 233 -1.40 -12.99 -9.84
C ILE A 233 -2.69 -13.30 -10.58
N PHE A 234 -2.77 -14.43 -11.29
CA PHE A 234 -4.00 -14.87 -11.93
C PHE A 234 -5.19 -14.98 -10.96
N ILE A 235 -4.96 -15.51 -9.75
CA ILE A 235 -6.00 -15.59 -8.71
C ILE A 235 -6.47 -14.19 -8.28
N SER A 236 -5.55 -13.25 -8.13
CA SER A 236 -5.86 -11.86 -7.76
C SER A 236 -6.67 -11.16 -8.84
N ASP A 237 -6.25 -11.31 -10.10
CA ASP A 237 -6.92 -10.70 -11.24
C ASP A 237 -8.34 -11.27 -11.40
N ALA A 238 -8.50 -12.58 -11.24
CA ALA A 238 -9.82 -13.22 -11.23
C ALA A 238 -10.71 -12.68 -10.11
N GLY A 239 -10.16 -12.45 -8.91
CA GLY A 239 -10.89 -11.84 -7.78
C GLY A 239 -11.37 -10.42 -8.09
N VAL A 240 -10.49 -9.57 -8.63
CA VAL A 240 -10.84 -8.20 -9.04
C VAL A 240 -11.89 -8.20 -10.15
N LEU A 241 -11.74 -9.06 -11.17
CA LEU A 241 -12.73 -9.20 -12.25
C LEU A 241 -14.09 -9.68 -11.73
N ALA A 242 -14.11 -10.63 -10.81
CA ALA A 242 -15.35 -11.12 -10.20
C ALA A 242 -16.05 -10.01 -9.39
N ALA A 243 -15.30 -9.24 -8.59
CA ALA A 243 -15.84 -8.12 -7.83
C ALA A 243 -16.34 -7.00 -8.75
N PHE A 244 -15.58 -6.64 -9.78
CA PHE A 244 -15.98 -5.66 -10.78
C PHE A 244 -17.26 -6.09 -11.51
N TYR A 245 -17.33 -7.35 -11.95
CA TYR A 245 -18.53 -7.91 -12.56
C TYR A 245 -19.74 -7.82 -11.62
N ALA A 246 -19.58 -8.19 -10.35
CA ALA A 246 -20.66 -8.09 -9.37
C ALA A 246 -21.16 -6.64 -9.21
N LEU A 247 -20.26 -5.66 -9.15
CA LEU A 247 -20.62 -4.24 -9.09
C LEU A 247 -21.41 -3.80 -10.34
N CYS A 248 -20.97 -4.20 -11.54
CA CYS A 248 -21.68 -3.90 -12.79
C CYS A 248 -23.07 -4.56 -12.89
N ARG A 249 -23.35 -5.62 -12.11
CA ARG A 249 -24.67 -6.27 -12.07
C ARG A 249 -25.63 -5.63 -11.08
N ILE A 250 -25.11 -4.84 -10.14
CA ILE A 250 -25.88 -4.20 -9.07
C ILE A 250 -26.16 -2.71 -9.39
N ALA A 251 -25.28 -2.07 -10.18
CA ALA A 251 -25.47 -0.71 -10.71
C ALA A 251 -26.51 -0.66 -11.84
#